data_AF-A0A1M7EVU8-F1
#
_entry.id   AF-A0A1M7EVU8-F1
#
_cell.length_a   1.000
_cell.length_b   1.000
_cell.length_c   1.000
_cell.angle_alpha   90.00
_cell.angle_beta   90.00
_cell.angle_gamma   90.00
#
_symmetry.space_group_name_H-M   'P 1'
#
loop_
_entity.id
_entity.type
_entity.pdbx_description
1 polymer ?
#
loop_
_entity_poly.entity_id
_entity_poly.type
_entity_poly.pdbx_seq_one_letter_code
_entity_poly.pdbx_strand_id
1 'polypeptide(L)'
;MINGKRLDINVGVLKILVIVLIIYIAINLLFKYLIKSNKIKASKVSRIFYTDDEKFIINWEKNRKKGKLLYLLYSFMTNSLVFLVTYLFCFVVLGSDFNLSVLSGYLIGNLIGLPISWNRNEERYYMLLNNK
;
A
#
# COMPACT_ATOMS: atom_id res chain seq x y z
N MET A 1 31.84 -30.60 -6.66
CA MET A 1 32.22 -29.51 -5.73
C MET A 1 31.16 -28.43 -5.87
N ILE A 2 30.22 -28.34 -4.93
CA ILE A 2 29.06 -27.43 -5.00
C ILE A 2 29.55 -26.05 -4.55
N ASN A 3 29.70 -25.12 -5.50
CA ASN A 3 30.03 -23.73 -5.21
C ASN A 3 28.87 -23.08 -4.45
N GLY A 4 28.99 -23.04 -3.13
CA GLY A 4 28.10 -22.27 -2.25
C GLY A 4 28.30 -20.78 -2.52
N LYS A 5 27.45 -20.20 -3.37
CA LYS A 5 27.31 -18.74 -3.48
C LYS A 5 26.81 -18.22 -2.14
N ARG A 6 27.71 -17.65 -1.33
CA ARG A 6 27.31 -16.86 -0.15
C ARG A 6 26.41 -15.74 -0.63
N LEU A 7 25.22 -15.64 -0.04
CA LEU A 7 24.41 -14.43 -0.08
C LEU A 7 25.15 -13.37 0.73
N ASP A 8 26.02 -12.58 0.10
CA ASP A 8 26.57 -11.37 0.71
C ASP A 8 25.47 -10.30 0.74
N ILE A 9 24.63 -10.38 1.78
CA ILE A 9 23.64 -9.34 2.07
C ILE A 9 24.41 -8.09 2.47
N ASN A 10 24.29 -7.03 1.67
CA ASN A 10 24.90 -5.74 1.97
C ASN A 10 24.48 -5.29 3.39
N VAL A 11 25.47 -5.08 4.25
CA VAL A 11 25.28 -4.71 5.66
C VAL A 11 24.45 -3.43 5.81
N GLY A 12 24.50 -2.52 4.83
CA GLY A 12 23.64 -1.33 4.77
C GLY A 12 22.17 -1.66 4.57
N VAL A 13 21.86 -2.60 3.67
CA VAL A 13 20.49 -3.06 3.39
C VAL A 13 19.92 -3.80 4.60
N LEU A 14 20.72 -4.65 5.24
CA LEU A 14 20.31 -5.35 6.47
C LEU A 14 19.96 -4.35 7.58
N LYS A 15 20.77 -3.30 7.77
CA LYS A 15 20.50 -2.24 8.75
C LYS A 15 19.18 -1.53 8.48
N ILE A 16 18.87 -1.24 7.21
CA ILE A 16 17.63 -0.53 6.83
C ILE A 16 16.42 -1.43 7.02
N LEU A 17 16.49 -2.70 6.62
CA LEU A 17 15.43 -3.68 6.87
C LEU A 17 15.16 -3.82 8.37
N VAL A 18 16.21 -3.90 9.18
CA VAL A 18 16.11 -3.93 10.65
C VAL A 18 15.45 -2.66 11.18
N ILE A 19 15.83 -1.47 10.69
CA ILE A 19 15.22 -0.19 11.11
C ILE A 19 13.74 -0.13 10.75
N VAL A 20 13.36 -0.52 9.54
CA VAL A 20 11.95 -0.57 9.10
C VAL A 20 11.16 -1.56 9.95
N LEU A 21 11.73 -2.73 10.26
CA LEU A 21 11.10 -3.73 11.12
C LEU A 21 10.91 -3.21 12.55
N ILE A 22 11.92 -2.51 13.09
CA ILE A 22 11.85 -1.85 14.40
C ILE A 22 10.76 -0.77 14.41
N ILE A 23 10.70 0.09 13.39
CA ILE A 23 9.65 1.13 13.27
C ILE A 23 8.26 0.48 13.20
N TYR A 24 8.10 -0.57 12.40
CA TYR A 24 6.85 -1.31 12.27
C TYR A 24 6.39 -1.90 13.62
N ILE A 25 7.31 -2.58 14.33
CA ILE A 25 7.04 -3.14 15.65
C ILE A 25 6.70 -2.03 16.65
N ALA A 26 7.46 -0.92 16.65
CA ALA A 26 7.24 0.21 17.54
C ALA A 26 5.86 0.84 17.33
N ILE A 27 5.44 1.05 16.07
CA ILE A 27 4.12 1.58 15.73
C ILE A 27 3.01 0.64 16.22
N ASN A 28 3.15 -0.67 16.00
CA ASN A 28 2.17 -1.66 16.47
C ASN A 28 2.04 -1.69 18.00
N LEU A 29 3.17 -1.64 18.71
CA LEU A 29 3.19 -1.58 20.17
C LEU A 29 2.57 -0.29 20.70
N LEU A 30 2.86 0.85 20.05
CA LEU A 30 2.29 2.15 20.39
C LEU A 30 0.77 2.13 20.24
N PHE A 31 0.24 1.62 19.12
CA PHE A 31 -1.20 1.48 18.93
C PHE A 31 -1.83 0.54 19.96
N LYS A 32 -1.20 -0.62 20.23
CA LYS A 32 -1.69 -1.56 21.26
C LYS A 32 -1.74 -0.93 22.64
N TYR A 33 -0.73 -0.15 23.01
CA TYR A 33 -0.69 0.60 24.27
C TYR A 33 -1.78 1.67 24.33
N LEU A 34 -1.95 2.46 23.27
CA LEU A 34 -2.96 3.52 23.19
C LEU A 34 -4.39 2.97 23.27
N ILE A 35 -4.61 1.77 22.73
CA ILE A 35 -5.88 1.03 22.86
C ILE A 35 -6.07 0.51 24.28
N LYS A 36 -5.06 -0.17 24.85
CA LYS A 36 -5.15 -0.77 26.21
C LYS A 36 -5.31 0.29 27.30
N SER A 37 -4.72 1.46 27.12
CA SER A 37 -4.82 2.60 28.04
C SER A 37 -6.09 3.43 27.86
N ASN A 38 -7.02 3.01 26.98
CA ASN A 38 -8.26 3.72 26.65
C ASN A 38 -8.07 5.17 26.15
N LYS A 39 -6.83 5.56 25.80
CA LYS A 39 -6.51 6.88 25.22
C LYS A 39 -7.07 7.01 23.81
N ILE A 40 -7.18 5.90 23.08
CA ILE A 40 -7.81 5.84 21.76
C ILE A 40 -8.74 4.61 21.71
N LYS A 41 -10.00 4.81 21.32
CA LYS A 41 -10.94 3.70 21.06
C LYS A 41 -10.43 2.87 19.87
N ALA A 42 -10.41 1.55 19.99
CA ALA A 42 -10.04 0.64 18.89
C ALA A 42 -10.85 0.93 17.60
N SER A 43 -12.13 1.30 17.75
CA SER A 43 -13.01 1.70 16.63
C SER A 43 -12.61 3.01 15.96
N LYS A 44 -11.92 3.93 16.66
CA LYS A 44 -11.35 5.14 16.04
C LYS A 44 -10.06 4.83 15.28
N VAL A 45 -9.23 3.91 15.78
CA VAL A 45 -8.02 3.46 15.07
C VAL A 45 -8.40 2.75 13.77
N SER A 46 -9.37 1.83 13.81
CA SER A 46 -9.86 1.20 12.58
C SER A 46 -10.44 2.23 11.61
N ARG A 47 -11.15 3.26 12.08
CA ARG A 47 -11.68 4.38 11.28
C ARG A 47 -10.62 5.40 10.80
N ILE A 48 -9.37 5.35 11.29
CA ILE A 48 -8.26 6.14 10.73
C ILE A 48 -7.64 5.40 9.55
N PHE A 49 -7.56 4.06 9.62
CA PHE A 49 -7.06 3.22 8.52
C PHE A 49 -8.14 2.89 7.48
N TYR A 50 -9.41 2.97 7.84
CA TYR A 50 -10.57 2.88 6.95
C TYR A 50 -11.23 4.24 6.85
N THR A 51 -11.32 4.81 5.64
CA THR A 51 -12.17 5.98 5.37
C THR A 51 -13.54 5.77 6.01
N ASP A 52 -13.97 6.70 6.87
CA ASP A 52 -15.33 6.76 7.43
C ASP A 52 -16.34 6.39 6.34
N ASP A 53 -17.27 5.47 6.60
CA ASP A 53 -18.14 4.91 5.56
C ASP A 53 -18.93 6.00 4.82
N GLU A 54 -19.29 7.09 5.50
CA GLU A 54 -19.92 8.25 4.86
C GLU A 54 -18.96 8.99 3.91
N LYS A 55 -17.72 9.22 4.36
CA LYS A 55 -16.68 9.83 3.52
C LYS A 55 -16.31 8.92 2.36
N PHE A 56 -16.31 7.59 2.57
CA PHE A 56 -16.11 6.62 1.51
C PHE A 56 -17.23 6.70 0.48
N ILE A 57 -18.51 6.67 0.89
CA ILE A 57 -19.66 6.81 -0.01
C ILE A 57 -19.52 8.09 -0.84
N ILE A 58 -19.31 9.24 -0.19
CA ILE A 58 -19.21 10.55 -0.88
C ILE A 58 -18.05 10.56 -1.88
N ASN A 59 -16.86 10.09 -1.49
CA ASN A 59 -15.69 10.11 -2.36
C ASN A 59 -15.79 9.08 -3.49
N TRP A 60 -16.31 7.89 -3.18
CA TRP A 60 -16.48 6.85 -4.17
C TRP A 60 -17.54 7.24 -5.20
N GLU A 61 -18.66 7.82 -4.79
CA GLU A 61 -19.68 8.35 -5.69
C GLU A 61 -19.10 9.40 -6.66
N LYS A 62 -18.27 10.33 -6.17
CA LYS A 62 -17.56 11.30 -7.02
C LYS A 62 -16.66 10.62 -8.05
N ASN A 63 -15.93 9.58 -7.65
CA ASN A 63 -15.05 8.83 -8.56
C ASN A 63 -15.85 7.97 -9.55
N ARG A 64 -16.98 7.39 -9.15
CA ARG A 64 -17.89 6.66 -10.03
C ARG A 64 -18.46 7.54 -11.12
N LYS A 65 -18.91 8.76 -10.78
CA LYS A 65 -19.45 9.73 -11.75
C LYS A 65 -18.43 10.13 -12.83
N LYS A 66 -17.13 10.09 -12.51
CA LYS A 66 -16.04 10.33 -13.47
C LYS A 66 -15.80 9.15 -14.43
N GLY A 67 -16.36 7.98 -14.12
CA GLY A 67 -16.27 6.77 -14.94
C GLY A 67 -15.10 5.87 -14.59
N LYS A 68 -15.29 4.57 -14.86
CA LYS A 68 -14.32 3.50 -14.57
C LYS A 68 -12.99 3.73 -15.26
N LEU A 69 -13.00 4.06 -16.56
CA LEU A 69 -11.77 4.25 -17.33
C LEU A 69 -10.90 5.38 -16.76
N LEU A 70 -11.50 6.52 -16.44
CA LEU A 70 -10.77 7.67 -15.89
C LEU A 70 -10.16 7.35 -14.52
N TYR A 71 -10.90 6.65 -13.66
CA TYR A 71 -10.38 6.18 -12.38
C TYR A 71 -9.20 5.22 -12.56
N LEU A 72 -9.32 4.24 -13.46
CA LEU A 72 -8.26 3.27 -13.70
C LEU A 72 -7.00 3.95 -14.23
N LEU A 73 -7.12 4.87 -15.19
CA LEU A 73 -5.99 5.64 -15.72
C LEU A 73 -5.34 6.50 -14.64
N TYR A 74 -6.12 7.27 -13.88
CA TYR A 74 -5.59 8.12 -12.82
C TYR A 74 -4.88 7.30 -11.73
N SER A 75 -5.48 6.18 -11.32
CA SER A 75 -4.90 5.28 -10.32
C SER A 75 -3.64 4.60 -10.84
N PHE A 76 -3.63 4.19 -12.11
CA PHE A 76 -2.46 3.60 -12.76
C PHE A 76 -1.29 4.57 -12.80
N MET A 77 -1.52 5.81 -13.24
CA MET A 77 -0.49 6.85 -13.29
C MET A 77 0.04 7.19 -11.90
N THR A 78 -0.86 7.40 -10.93
CA THR A 78 -0.49 7.75 -9.56
C THR A 78 0.32 6.64 -8.89
N ASN A 79 -0.17 5.40 -8.95
CA ASN A 79 0.53 4.25 -8.41
C ASN A 79 1.89 4.06 -9.10
N SER A 80 1.95 4.19 -10.43
CA SER A 80 3.20 4.02 -11.18
C SER A 80 4.23 5.09 -10.83
N LEU A 81 3.81 6.33 -10.61
CA LEU A 81 4.69 7.41 -10.16
C LEU A 81 5.25 7.13 -8.75
N VAL A 82 4.39 6.76 -7.80
CA VAL A 82 4.82 6.42 -6.43
C VAL A 82 5.81 5.27 -6.43
N PHE A 83 5.54 4.23 -7.22
CA PHE A 83 6.45 3.10 -7.36
C PHE A 83 7.76 3.53 -7.99
N LEU A 84 7.75 4.31 -9.08
CA LEU A 84 8.96 4.78 -9.74
C LEU A 84 9.84 5.59 -8.79
N VAL A 85 9.26 6.51 -8.02
CA VAL A 85 9.99 7.31 -7.03
C VAL A 85 10.60 6.41 -5.95
N THR A 86 9.82 5.45 -5.43
CA THR A 86 10.29 4.50 -4.42
C THR A 86 11.41 3.62 -4.97
N TYR A 87 11.26 3.16 -6.20
CA TYR A 87 12.20 2.28 -6.88
C TYR A 87 13.52 3.00 -7.19
N LEU A 88 13.46 4.25 -7.67
CA LEU A 88 14.64 5.09 -7.88
C LEU A 88 15.33 5.44 -6.56
N PHE A 89 14.58 5.71 -5.49
CA PHE A 89 15.14 5.90 -4.17
C PHE A 89 15.90 4.66 -3.71
N CYS A 90 15.33 3.46 -3.88
CA CYS A 90 16.01 2.21 -3.58
C CYS A 90 17.28 2.03 -4.43
N PHE A 91 17.20 2.30 -5.74
CA PHE A 91 18.34 2.23 -6.64
C PHE A 91 19.48 3.15 -6.21
N VAL A 92 19.19 4.43 -5.97
CA VAL A 92 20.20 5.46 -5.65
C VAL A 92 20.73 5.33 -4.23
N VAL A 93 19.86 5.13 -3.26
CA VAL A 93 20.22 5.19 -1.83
C VAL A 93 20.69 3.83 -1.30
N LEU A 94 20.13 2.73 -1.80
CA LEU A 94 20.50 1.38 -1.36
C LEU A 94 21.54 0.73 -2.28
N GLY A 95 21.87 1.37 -3.41
CA GLY A 95 22.76 0.81 -4.42
C GLY A 95 22.23 -0.50 -5.01
N SER A 96 20.90 -0.68 -5.05
CA SER A 96 20.29 -1.88 -5.63
C SER A 96 20.43 -1.86 -7.15
N ASP A 97 20.67 -3.00 -7.78
CA ASP A 97 20.71 -3.08 -9.24
C ASP A 97 19.35 -2.76 -9.87
N PHE A 98 19.38 -2.12 -11.03
CA PHE A 98 18.18 -1.91 -11.82
C PHE A 98 17.69 -3.26 -12.35
N ASN A 99 16.55 -3.72 -11.82
CA ASN A 99 15.89 -4.95 -12.20
C ASN A 99 14.62 -4.68 -13.04
N LEU A 100 14.73 -4.90 -14.35
CA LEU A 100 13.61 -4.73 -15.28
C LEU A 100 12.42 -5.66 -14.96
N SER A 101 12.67 -6.85 -14.41
CA SER A 101 11.62 -7.81 -14.03
C SER A 101 10.77 -7.30 -12.86
N VAL A 102 11.35 -6.55 -11.93
CA VAL A 102 10.62 -5.92 -10.82
C VAL A 102 9.69 -4.83 -11.37
N LEU A 103 10.19 -4.01 -12.30
CA LEU A 103 9.40 -2.96 -12.94
C LEU A 103 8.26 -3.57 -13.78
N SER A 104 8.54 -4.58 -14.60
CA SER A 104 7.52 -5.20 -15.45
C SER A 104 6.48 -5.98 -14.65
N GLY A 105 6.90 -6.71 -13.61
CA GLY A 105 6.00 -7.39 -12.68
C GLY A 105 5.06 -6.43 -11.96
N TYR A 106 5.58 -5.28 -11.51
CA TYR A 106 4.76 -4.23 -10.93
C TYR A 106 3.71 -3.69 -11.90
N LEU A 107 4.11 -3.36 -13.14
CA LEU A 107 3.19 -2.81 -14.15
C LEU A 107 2.05 -3.79 -14.48
N ILE A 108 2.38 -5.07 -14.68
CA ILE A 108 1.38 -6.12 -14.91
C ILE A 108 0.45 -6.26 -13.69
N GLY A 109 1.02 -6.30 -12.48
CA GLY A 109 0.25 -6.38 -11.24
C GLY A 109 -0.71 -5.20 -11.07
N ASN A 110 -0.27 -3.99 -11.43
CA ASN A 110 -1.09 -2.78 -11.37
C ASN A 110 -2.23 -2.81 -12.41
N LEU A 111 -1.95 -3.28 -13.63
CA LEU A 111 -2.97 -3.45 -14.68
C LEU A 111 -4.08 -4.44 -14.27
N ILE A 112 -3.72 -5.53 -13.59
CA ILE A 112 -4.68 -6.54 -13.13
C ILE A 112 -5.39 -6.11 -11.84
N GLY A 113 -4.64 -5.54 -10.89
CA GLY A 113 -5.14 -5.19 -9.57
C GLY A 113 -6.13 -4.02 -9.56
N LEU A 114 -5.99 -3.04 -10.46
CA LEU A 114 -6.85 -1.87 -10.50
C LEU A 114 -8.31 -2.21 -10.88
N PRO A 115 -8.61 -3.01 -11.91
CA PRO A 115 -9.96 -3.49 -12.19
C PRO A 115 -10.59 -4.25 -11.02
N ILE A 116 -9.82 -5.09 -10.33
CA ILE A 116 -10.28 -5.83 -9.15
C ILE A 116 -10.62 -4.86 -8.02
N SER A 117 -9.74 -3.88 -7.78
CA SER A 117 -9.99 -2.86 -6.75
C SER A 117 -11.22 -2.01 -7.06
N TRP A 118 -11.49 -1.69 -8.33
CA TRP A 118 -12.71 -1.01 -8.72
C TRP A 118 -13.95 -1.83 -8.34
N ASN A 119 -13.98 -3.10 -8.74
CA ASN A 119 -15.13 -3.97 -8.47
C ASN A 119 -15.36 -4.13 -6.95
N ARG A 120 -14.29 -4.35 -6.17
CA ARG A 120 -14.38 -4.42 -4.71
C ARG A 120 -14.93 -3.14 -4.07
N ASN A 121 -14.57 -1.99 -4.62
CA ASN A 121 -15.08 -0.71 -4.13
C ASN A 121 -16.55 -0.48 -4.54
N GLU A 122 -16.98 -0.92 -5.72
CA GLU A 122 -18.41 -0.95 -6.11
C GLU A 122 -19.22 -1.84 -5.15
N GLU A 123 -18.75 -3.05 -4.87
CA GLU A 123 -19.40 -3.98 -3.95
C GLU A 123 -19.56 -3.36 -2.55
N ARG A 124 -18.47 -2.80 -2.01
CA ARG A 124 -18.51 -2.10 -0.72
C ARG A 124 -19.49 -0.93 -0.73
N TYR A 125 -19.53 -0.16 -1.81
CA TYR A 125 -20.44 0.98 -1.94
C TYR A 125 -21.91 0.55 -1.86
N TYR A 126 -22.31 -0.47 -2.62
CA TYR A 126 -23.69 -0.96 -2.58
C TYR A 126 -24.05 -1.63 -1.26
N MET A 127 -23.12 -2.36 -0.64
CA MET A 127 -23.32 -2.93 0.71
C MET A 127 -23.60 -1.82 1.74
N LEU A 128 -22.84 -0.72 1.69
CA LEU A 128 -23.01 0.39 2.63
C LEU A 128 -24.28 1.21 2.37
N LEU A 129 -24.80 1.24 1.14
CA LEU A 129 -26.08 1.87 0.82
C LEU A 129 -27.28 1.01 1.25
N ASN A 130 -27.20 -0.31 1.09
CA ASN A 130 -28.31 -1.23 1.41
C ASN A 130 -28.45 -1.50 2.92
N ASN A 131 -27.40 -1.27 3.70
CA ASN A 131 -27.39 -1.43 5.17
C ASN A 131 -27.70 -0.13 5.92
N LYS A 132 -28.11 0.94 5.21
CA LYS A 132 -28.61 2.19 5.79
C LYS A 132 -30.13 2.23 5.72
#